data_AF-A0A4V2A6H5-F1
#
_entry.id   AF-A0A4V2A6H5-F1
#
_cell.length_a   1.000
_cell.length_b   1.000
_cell.length_c   1.000
_cell.angle_alpha   90.00
_cell.angle_beta   90.00
_cell.angle_gamma   90.00
#
_symmetry.space_group_name_H-M   'P 1'
#
loop_
_entity.id
_entity.type
_entity.pdbx_description
1 polymer ?
#
loop_
_entity_poly.entity_id
_entity_poly.type
_entity_poly.pdbx_seq_one_letter_code
_entity_poly.pdbx_strand_id
1 'polypeptide(L)'
;TNNLRFFNHLPAGELEKEMAKADLVISRSGYSTVMDLARMGKKSILIPTPGQTEQLYLATYLQGKGFALAGKQENFELEALLDKARAFFAKDGMSSDSLSAGPGHLWLGANTGANDKLPLLVESFVERITNK
;
A
#
# COMPACT_ATOMS: atom_id res chain seq x y z
N THR A 1 -12.58 20.72 -15.69
CA THR A 1 -11.40 19.86 -15.49
C THR A 1 -10.96 19.84 -14.02
N ASN A 2 -11.89 19.75 -13.05
CA ASN A 2 -11.62 19.97 -11.61
C ASN A 2 -11.31 18.71 -10.79
N ASN A 3 -10.90 17.61 -11.42
CA ASN A 3 -10.79 16.31 -10.76
C ASN A 3 -9.33 15.93 -10.42
N LEU A 4 -8.41 16.89 -10.48
CA LEU A 4 -6.98 16.64 -10.30
C LEU A 4 -6.38 17.70 -9.38
N ARG A 5 -5.74 17.25 -8.31
CA ARG A 5 -5.00 18.09 -7.36
C ARG A 5 -3.56 17.62 -7.35
N PHE A 6 -2.63 18.56 -7.54
CA PHE A 6 -1.20 18.29 -7.54
C PHE A 6 -0.55 18.91 -6.32
N PHE A 7 0.34 18.14 -5.70
CA PHE A 7 1.16 18.57 -4.58
C PHE A 7 2.60 18.14 -4.85
N ASN A 8 3.55 19.06 -4.77
CA ASN A 8 4.98 18.73 -4.88
C ASN A 8 5.48 18.01 -3.63
N HIS A 9 4.91 18.34 -2.48
CA HIS A 9 5.14 17.69 -1.20
C HIS A 9 3.89 17.88 -0.34
N LEU A 10 3.52 16.84 0.41
CA LEU A 10 2.52 16.92 1.46
C LEU A 10 3.18 16.51 2.78
N PRO A 11 3.03 17.31 3.86
CA PRO A 11 3.40 16.87 5.20
C PRO A 11 2.67 15.57 5.57
N ALA A 12 3.28 14.74 6.42
CA ALA A 12 2.75 13.41 6.75
C ALA A 12 1.27 13.42 7.19
N GLY A 13 0.87 14.36 8.06
CA GLY A 13 -0.51 14.45 8.52
C GLY A 13 -1.52 14.91 7.46
N GLU A 14 -1.08 15.62 6.42
CA GLU A 14 -1.94 15.97 5.29
C GLU A 14 -2.02 14.82 4.29
N LEU A 15 -0.90 14.14 4.03
CA LEU A 15 -0.87 12.93 3.21
C LEU A 15 -1.79 11.85 3.79
N GLU A 16 -1.74 11.63 5.11
CA GLU A 16 -2.64 10.71 5.82
C GLU A 16 -4.10 11.08 5.59
N LYS A 17 -4.46 12.36 5.72
CA LYS A 17 -5.84 12.83 5.48
C LYS A 17 -6.30 12.63 4.04
N GLU A 18 -5.43 12.86 3.06
CA GLU A 18 -5.78 12.66 1.65
C GLU A 18 -5.88 11.17 1.30
N MET A 19 -4.96 10.35 1.82
CA MET A 19 -5.00 8.89 1.66
C MET A 19 -6.22 8.27 2.34
N ALA A 20 -6.61 8.76 3.51
CA ALA A 20 -7.82 8.32 4.22
C ALA A 20 -9.11 8.57 3.41
N LYS A 21 -9.14 9.59 2.55
CA LYS A 21 -10.28 9.88 1.65
C LYS A 21 -10.29 9.03 0.39
N ALA A 22 -9.16 8.40 0.02
CA ALA A 22 -9.05 7.66 -1.21
C ALA A 22 -9.73 6.28 -1.11
N ASP A 23 -10.47 5.90 -2.15
CA ASP A 23 -11.03 4.56 -2.32
C ASP A 23 -9.98 3.55 -2.80
N LEU A 24 -8.98 4.04 -3.53
CA LEU A 24 -7.89 3.27 -4.11
C LEU A 24 -6.62 4.13 -4.14
N VAL A 25 -5.49 3.58 -3.69
CA VAL A 25 -4.20 4.26 -3.70
C VAL A 25 -3.25 3.58 -4.69
N ILE A 26 -2.62 4.36 -5.58
CA ILE A 26 -1.55 3.87 -6.46
C ILE A 26 -0.24 4.41 -5.93
N SER A 27 0.72 3.54 -5.63
CA SER A 27 1.99 3.96 -5.02
C SER A 27 3.13 3.00 -5.29
N ARG A 28 4.33 3.33 -4.79
CA ARG A 28 5.47 2.42 -4.78
C ARG A 28 5.35 1.45 -3.61
N SER A 29 5.92 0.25 -3.76
CA SER A 29 5.99 -0.74 -2.67
C SER A 29 7.11 -0.43 -1.66
N GLY A 30 7.23 0.82 -1.22
CA GLY A 30 8.11 1.19 -0.13
C GLY A 30 7.51 0.80 1.23
N TYR A 31 8.35 0.48 2.22
CA TYR A 31 7.89 -0.04 3.51
C TYR A 31 6.93 0.89 4.26
N SER A 32 7.30 2.16 4.43
CA SER A 32 6.45 3.12 5.15
C SER A 32 5.08 3.25 4.48
N THR A 33 5.07 3.32 3.14
CA THR A 33 3.83 3.38 2.37
C THR A 33 2.98 2.12 2.57
N VAL A 34 3.59 0.93 2.51
CA VAL A 34 2.86 -0.33 2.76
C VAL A 34 2.31 -0.37 4.19
N MET A 35 3.09 0.04 5.19
CA MET A 35 2.62 0.10 6.58
C MET A 35 1.44 1.06 6.74
N ASP A 36 1.49 2.23 6.11
CA ASP A 36 0.41 3.22 6.15
C ASP A 36 -0.86 2.68 5.49
N LEU A 37 -0.74 2.08 4.30
CA LEU A 37 -1.86 1.45 3.59
C LEU A 37 -2.50 0.34 4.43
N ALA A 38 -1.67 -0.48 5.06
CA ALA A 38 -2.11 -1.61 5.83
C ALA A 38 -2.79 -1.14 7.14
N ARG A 39 -2.20 -0.17 7.83
CA ARG A 39 -2.81 0.47 9.00
C ARG A 39 -4.17 1.09 8.69
N MET A 40 -4.34 1.68 7.51
CA MET A 40 -5.58 2.34 7.09
C MET A 40 -6.56 1.40 6.36
N GLY A 41 -6.20 0.12 6.13
CA GLY A 41 -7.03 -0.83 5.39
C GLY A 41 -7.32 -0.41 3.94
N LYS A 42 -6.37 0.26 3.28
CA LYS A 42 -6.60 0.84 1.94
C LYS A 42 -6.36 -0.16 0.81
N LYS A 43 -7.35 -0.27 -0.09
CA LYS A 43 -7.17 -0.91 -1.40
C LYS A 43 -6.07 -0.17 -2.14
N SER A 44 -5.16 -0.93 -2.72
CA SER A 44 -4.00 -0.33 -3.38
C SER A 44 -3.49 -1.09 -4.59
N ILE A 45 -2.84 -0.33 -5.48
CA ILE A 45 -2.01 -0.84 -6.57
C ILE A 45 -0.57 -0.44 -6.27
N LEU A 46 0.31 -1.42 -6.10
CA LEU A 46 1.73 -1.23 -5.88
C LEU A 46 2.47 -1.39 -7.20
N ILE A 47 3.15 -0.34 -7.62
CA ILE A 47 4.06 -0.37 -8.76
C ILE A 47 5.47 -0.37 -8.16
N PRO A 48 6.24 -1.47 -8.19
CA PRO A 48 7.60 -1.52 -7.68
C PRO A 48 8.59 -0.87 -8.65
N THR A 49 9.76 -0.48 -8.13
CA THR A 49 10.87 0.04 -8.96
C THR A 49 11.61 -1.09 -9.66
N PRO A 50 11.74 -1.05 -11.00
CA PRO A 50 12.57 -2.00 -11.73
C PRO A 50 13.99 -2.04 -11.15
N GLY A 51 14.51 -3.24 -10.90
CA GLY A 51 15.82 -3.45 -10.29
C GLY A 51 15.89 -3.25 -8.77
N GLN A 52 14.81 -2.82 -8.10
CA GLN A 52 14.72 -2.82 -6.64
C GLN A 52 14.10 -4.13 -6.16
N THR A 53 14.95 -5.13 -5.90
CA THR A 53 14.55 -6.50 -5.54
C THR A 53 13.55 -6.55 -4.38
N GLU A 54 13.76 -5.71 -3.37
CA GLU A 54 12.89 -5.64 -2.19
C GLU A 54 11.47 -5.15 -2.54
N GLN A 55 11.35 -4.08 -3.32
CA GLN A 55 10.06 -3.56 -3.77
C GLN A 55 9.32 -4.58 -4.64
N LEU A 56 10.04 -5.27 -5.52
CA LEU A 56 9.49 -6.33 -6.38
C LEU A 56 8.97 -7.51 -5.56
N TYR A 57 9.75 -7.95 -4.58
CA TYR A 57 9.36 -8.99 -3.64
C TYR A 57 8.09 -8.60 -2.88
N LEU A 58 8.09 -7.41 -2.25
CA LEU A 58 6.99 -6.98 -1.40
C LEU A 58 5.68 -6.82 -2.18
N ALA A 59 5.72 -6.23 -3.38
CA ALA A 59 4.54 -6.11 -4.24
C ALA A 59 3.98 -7.49 -4.61
N THR A 60 4.84 -8.44 -4.99
CA THR A 60 4.45 -9.81 -5.37
C THR A 60 3.86 -10.58 -4.19
N TYR A 61 4.52 -10.49 -3.02
CA TYR A 61 4.07 -11.12 -1.78
C TYR A 61 2.68 -10.61 -1.37
N LEU A 62 2.49 -9.29 -1.31
CA LEU A 62 1.24 -8.68 -0.86
C LEU A 62 0.08 -8.98 -1.82
N GLN A 63 0.34 -9.08 -3.12
CA GLN A 63 -0.65 -9.56 -4.07
C GLN A 63 -1.04 -11.01 -3.83
N GLY A 64 -0.07 -11.88 -3.54
CA GLY A 64 -0.33 -13.28 -3.18
C GLY A 64 -1.18 -13.43 -1.91
N LYS A 65 -1.15 -12.43 -1.02
CA LYS A 65 -1.97 -12.35 0.19
C LYS A 65 -3.33 -11.68 -0.01
N GLY A 66 -3.67 -11.25 -1.24
CA GLY A 66 -4.92 -10.53 -1.50
C GLY A 66 -4.94 -9.08 -1.00
N PHE A 67 -3.83 -8.58 -0.44
CA PHE A 67 -3.80 -7.27 0.21
C PHE A 67 -3.72 -6.10 -0.78
N ALA A 68 -2.90 -6.23 -1.82
CA ALA A 68 -2.69 -5.17 -2.81
C ALA A 68 -2.46 -5.76 -4.21
N LEU A 69 -2.93 -5.09 -5.26
CA LEU A 69 -2.59 -5.47 -6.63
C LEU A 69 -1.15 -5.04 -6.95
N ALA A 70 -0.35 -5.90 -7.57
CA ALA A 70 0.97 -5.54 -8.09
C ALA A 70 0.88 -5.19 -9.58
N GLY A 71 1.27 -3.97 -9.94
CA GLY A 71 1.45 -3.54 -11.33
C GLY A 71 2.92 -3.50 -11.72
N LYS A 72 3.21 -3.48 -13.02
CA LYS A 72 4.58 -3.28 -13.55
C LYS A 72 4.77 -1.81 -13.93
N GLN A 73 6.00 -1.30 -13.75
CA GLN A 73 6.35 0.03 -14.24
C GLN A 73 6.55 0.01 -15.76
N GLU A 74 7.17 -1.06 -16.28
CA GLU A 74 7.26 -1.29 -17.72
C GLU A 74 5.85 -1.47 -18.29
N ASN A 75 5.55 -0.74 -19.35
CA ASN A 75 4.24 -0.74 -20.01
C ASN A 75 3.10 -0.39 -19.03
N PHE A 76 3.32 0.62 -18.19
CA PHE A 76 2.28 1.13 -17.30
C PHE A 76 1.08 1.64 -18.09
N GLU A 77 -0.07 1.00 -17.89
CA GLU A 77 -1.36 1.39 -18.47
C GLU A 77 -2.39 1.53 -17.36
N LEU A 78 -2.79 2.77 -17.09
CA LEU A 78 -3.65 3.11 -15.95
C LEU A 78 -5.01 2.39 -16.03
N GLU A 79 -5.70 2.47 -17.17
CA GLU A 79 -7.04 1.89 -17.32
C GLU A 79 -7.03 0.37 -17.12
N ALA A 80 -6.07 -0.32 -17.73
CA ALA A 80 -5.90 -1.76 -17.56
C ALA A 80 -5.60 -2.15 -16.10
N LEU A 81 -4.85 -1.33 -15.36
CA LEU A 81 -4.59 -1.53 -13.94
C LEU A 81 -5.84 -1.29 -13.08
N LEU A 82 -6.65 -0.27 -13.40
CA LEU A 82 -7.90 0.00 -12.71
C LEU A 82 -8.92 -1.14 -12.93
N ASP A 83 -9.01 -1.70 -14.12
CA ASP A 83 -9.85 -2.87 -14.40
C ASP A 83 -9.40 -4.12 -13.63
N LYS A 84 -8.09 -4.38 -13.60
CA LYS A 84 -7.53 -5.45 -12.78
C LYS A 84 -7.80 -5.24 -11.30
N ALA A 85 -7.69 -4.00 -10.80
CA ALA A 85 -7.97 -3.69 -9.40
C ALA A 85 -9.45 -3.90 -9.06
N ARG A 86 -10.36 -3.48 -9.95
CA ARG A 86 -11.80 -3.77 -9.81
C ARG A 86 -12.05 -5.27 -9.69
N ALA A 87 -11.49 -6.08 -10.59
CA ALA A 87 -11.65 -7.54 -10.55
C ALA A 87 -10.99 -8.19 -9.33
N PHE A 88 -9.82 -7.70 -8.92
CA PHE A 88 -9.06 -8.19 -7.79
C PHE A 88 -9.82 -7.98 -6.47
N PHE A 89 -10.32 -6.76 -6.24
CA PHE A 89 -11.04 -6.41 -5.00
C PHE A 89 -12.54 -6.72 -5.04
N ALA A 90 -13.11 -7.12 -6.18
CA ALA A 90 -14.52 -7.57 -6.26
C ALA A 90 -14.75 -8.94 -5.63
N LYS A 91 -13.69 -9.74 -5.46
CA LYS A 91 -13.77 -11.07 -4.83
C LYS A 91 -13.95 -11.01 -3.32
N ASP A 92 -13.67 -9.87 -2.71
CA ASP A 92 -13.89 -9.63 -1.29
C ASP A 92 -15.11 -8.71 -1.11
N GLY A 93 -16.15 -9.23 -0.47
CA GLY A 93 -17.20 -8.43 0.16
C GLY A 93 -16.69 -7.61 1.34
N MET A 94 -15.52 -6.96 1.22
CA MET A 94 -14.93 -6.08 2.22
C MET A 94 -15.69 -4.75 2.25
N SER A 95 -16.69 -4.70 3.12
CA SER A 95 -17.30 -3.46 3.60
C SER A 95 -16.23 -2.60 4.28
N SER A 96 -16.16 -1.34 3.90
CA SER A 96 -15.22 -0.31 4.39
C SER A 96 -15.33 0.04 5.89
N ASP A 97 -16.16 -0.66 6.67
CA ASP A 97 -16.70 -0.12 7.92
C ASP A 97 -16.17 -0.78 9.21
N SER A 98 -15.13 -1.60 9.14
CA SER A 98 -14.61 -2.29 10.34
C SER A 98 -13.10 -2.16 10.55
N LEU A 99 -12.57 -0.93 10.57
CA LEU A 99 -11.29 -0.63 11.22
C LEU A 99 -11.31 0.77 11.84
N SER A 100 -12.04 0.91 12.95
CA SER A 100 -11.85 2.02 13.90
C SER A 100 -11.32 1.47 15.23
N ALA A 101 -10.02 1.67 15.48
CA ALA A 101 -9.42 1.75 16.82
C ALA A 101 -7.93 2.15 16.73
N GLY A 102 -7.57 3.32 17.26
CA GLY A 102 -6.19 3.65 17.65
C GLY A 102 -5.83 3.02 19.01
N PRO A 103 -4.91 3.61 19.81
CA PRO A 103 -3.66 4.30 19.52
C PRO A 103 -2.45 3.43 19.93
N GLY A 104 -1.26 3.66 19.36
CA GLY A 104 -0.06 2.94 19.80
C GLY A 104 1.13 3.16 18.89
N HIS A 105 2.00 4.05 19.33
CA HIS A 105 3.25 4.48 18.71
C HIS A 105 4.13 3.30 18.26
N LEU A 106 4.46 3.20 16.97
CA LEU A 106 5.70 2.59 16.53
C LEU A 106 6.22 3.35 15.30
N TRP A 107 6.93 4.44 15.57
CA TRP A 107 7.74 5.12 14.58
C TRP A 107 9.06 4.34 14.46
N LEU A 108 9.22 3.54 13.41
CA LEU A 108 10.53 3.05 12.99
C LEU A 108 10.99 3.84 11.76
N GLY A 109 11.12 5.15 11.93
CA GLY A 109 12.13 5.88 11.18
C GLY A 109 13.49 5.54 11.80
N ALA A 110 14.18 4.56 11.24
CA ALA A 110 15.58 4.33 11.55
C ALA A 110 16.32 3.77 10.34
N ASN A 111 17.22 4.60 9.80
CA ASN A 111 18.45 4.14 9.18
C ASN A 111 18.97 2.92 9.95
N THR A 112 18.84 1.73 9.38
CA THR A 112 19.55 0.56 9.86
C THR A 112 19.97 -0.24 8.64
N GLY A 113 21.26 -0.17 8.33
CA GLY A 113 21.90 -1.16 7.47
C GLY A 113 21.74 -2.52 8.12
N ALA A 114 20.74 -3.28 7.67
CA ALA A 114 20.52 -4.70 7.91
C ALA A 114 19.41 -5.17 6.97
N ASN A 115 19.76 -5.44 5.72
CA ASN A 115 18.85 -5.67 4.58
C ASN A 115 17.95 -6.92 4.65
N ASP A 116 18.00 -7.75 5.70
CA ASP A 116 17.38 -9.09 5.64
C ASP A 116 16.14 -9.27 6.54
N LYS A 117 15.85 -8.34 7.47
CA LYS A 117 14.75 -8.51 8.44
C LYS A 117 13.57 -7.57 8.25
N LEU A 118 13.73 -6.52 7.46
CA LEU A 118 12.71 -5.51 7.21
C LEU A 118 11.50 -6.06 6.43
N PRO A 119 11.66 -6.97 5.44
CA PRO A 119 10.54 -7.65 4.80
C PRO A 119 9.68 -8.42 5.81
N LEU A 120 10.32 -9.25 6.66
CA LEU A 120 9.65 -10.07 7.67
C LEU A 120 8.82 -9.24 8.66
N LEU A 121 9.30 -8.04 9.03
CA LEU A 121 8.55 -7.15 9.91
C LEU A 121 7.28 -6.67 9.24
N VAL A 122 7.35 -6.26 7.97
CA VAL A 122 6.19 -5.79 7.21
C VAL A 122 5.21 -6.93 6.94
N GLU A 123 5.70 -8.10 6.57
CA GLU A 123 4.90 -9.32 6.42
C GLU A 123 4.14 -9.64 7.71
N SER A 124 4.84 -9.74 8.84
CA SER A 124 4.23 -10.04 10.13
C SER A 124 3.23 -8.97 10.57
N PHE A 125 3.49 -7.70 10.25
CA PHE A 125 2.59 -6.60 10.54
C PHE A 125 1.31 -6.72 9.70
N VAL A 126 1.44 -6.88 8.38
CA VAL A 126 0.31 -7.05 7.46
C VAL A 126 -0.52 -8.27 7.87
N GLU A 127 0.10 -9.42 8.12
CA GLU A 127 -0.62 -10.61 8.56
C GLU A 127 -1.42 -10.39 9.85
N ARG A 128 -0.87 -9.67 10.83
CA ARG A 128 -1.56 -9.36 12.09
C ARG A 128 -2.80 -8.47 11.92
N ILE A 129 -2.76 -7.57 10.95
CA ILE A 129 -3.86 -6.62 10.73
C ILE A 129 -4.88 -7.15 9.72
N THR A 130 -4.49 -8.07 8.83
CA THR A 130 -5.40 -8.67 7.83
C THR A 130 -6.04 -9.98 8.29
N ASN A 131 -5.41 -10.78 9.17
CA ASN A 131 -5.95 -12.07 9.63
C ASN A 131 -6.73 -11.97 10.96
N LYS A 132 -7.82 -11.21 10.99
CA LYS A 132 -8.84 -11.32 12.05
C LYS A 132 -10.13 -11.90 11.50
#